data_AF-A0AAV5RCK6-F1
#
_entry.id   AF-A0AAV5RCK6-F1
#
_cell.length_a   1.000
_cell.length_b   1.000
_cell.length_c   1.000
_cell.angle_alpha   90.00
_cell.angle_beta   90.00
_cell.angle_gamma   90.00
#
_symmetry.space_group_name_H-M   'P 1'
#
loop_
_entity.id
_entity.type
_entity.pdbx_description
1 polymer ?
#
loop_
_entity_poly.entity_id
_entity_poly.type
_entity_poly.pdbx_seq_one_letter_code
_entity_poly.pdbx_strand_id
1 'polypeptide(L)'
;MSMQNKNLYALLGNDVSGDEDDFIAPKEIVAPQKSTKKDGVPPKADPSKSKGGKPRASGNEAGAKFSNKNRDSNGPSSTSRKNGKDKKFDRHSRTGKNETAKSQKNKLGDEAESQIEGAEDAEIEITENANEDEEEESKPVLRSAADFFSELQNFEFNKSKKAVSSASEIDESSIVVKVVEDFIPASVEKKVKSKTLKQKQFVPANITMSSGFERPERPERSDFKKNGRNGGNKKFQGKPKSSKPVVNQLNDKNFPAL
;
A
#
# COMPACT_ATOMS: atom_id res chain seq x y z
N MET A 1 -71.55 36.65 -38.16
CA MET A 1 -71.40 37.35 -36.87
C MET A 1 -69.97 37.17 -36.42
N SER A 2 -69.24 38.29 -36.36
CA SER A 2 -67.84 38.36 -35.98
C SER A 2 -67.67 37.86 -34.54
N MET A 3 -66.85 36.83 -34.34
CA MET A 3 -66.42 36.37 -33.02
C MET A 3 -65.35 37.33 -32.50
N GLN A 4 -65.76 38.57 -32.20
CA GLN A 4 -64.93 39.51 -31.46
C GLN A 4 -64.68 38.95 -30.06
N ASN A 5 -63.46 38.45 -29.84
CA ASN A 5 -62.70 38.50 -28.60
C ASN A 5 -63.50 38.26 -27.31
N LYS A 6 -64.28 37.18 -27.26
CA LYS A 6 -64.73 36.64 -25.98
C LYS A 6 -63.60 35.75 -25.48
N ASN A 7 -62.92 36.16 -24.43
CA ASN A 7 -61.99 35.31 -23.69
C ASN A 7 -62.65 33.95 -23.45
N LEU A 8 -62.17 32.89 -24.12
CA LEU A 8 -62.70 31.52 -23.99
C LEU A 8 -62.55 31.00 -22.55
N TYR A 9 -61.62 31.58 -21.79
CA TYR A 9 -61.39 31.33 -20.37
C TYR A 9 -62.48 31.91 -19.46
N ALA A 10 -63.33 32.83 -19.94
CA ALA A 10 -64.46 33.37 -19.17
C ALA A 10 -65.66 32.41 -19.08
N LEU A 11 -65.67 31.34 -19.89
CA LEU A 11 -66.66 30.25 -19.85
C LEU A 11 -66.32 29.16 -18.82
N LEU A 12 -65.06 29.11 -18.35
CA LEU A 12 -64.66 28.32 -17.19
C LEU A 12 -64.97 29.15 -15.95
N GLY A 13 -66.21 29.06 -15.47
CA GLY A 13 -66.65 29.82 -14.29
C GLY A 13 -65.69 29.65 -13.12
N ASN A 14 -65.36 30.77 -12.47
CA ASN A 14 -64.78 30.92 -11.14
C ASN A 14 -64.09 29.68 -10.56
N ASP A 15 -62.76 29.60 -10.65
CA ASP A 15 -62.01 28.63 -9.83
C ASP A 15 -60.79 29.22 -9.12
N VAL A 16 -60.86 30.49 -8.74
CA VAL A 16 -60.20 31.09 -7.56
C VAL A 16 -60.74 32.52 -7.40
N SER A 17 -61.98 32.65 -6.92
CA SER A 17 -62.48 33.91 -6.36
C SER A 17 -62.31 33.85 -4.84
N GLY A 18 -61.06 33.91 -4.41
CA GLY A 18 -60.67 33.83 -3.00
C GLY A 18 -59.23 34.29 -2.88
N ASP A 19 -58.98 35.56 -3.23
CA ASP A 19 -57.76 36.22 -2.78
C ASP A 19 -57.79 36.17 -1.25
N GLU A 20 -56.91 35.38 -0.64
CA GLU A 20 -56.78 35.31 0.81
C GLU A 20 -56.46 36.72 1.31
N ASP A 21 -57.30 37.26 2.21
CA ASP A 21 -57.08 38.57 2.81
C ASP A 21 -55.66 38.67 3.38
N ASP A 22 -55.03 39.85 3.26
CA ASP A 22 -53.69 40.10 3.79
C ASP A 22 -53.60 39.65 5.26
N PHE A 23 -52.76 38.64 5.52
CA PHE A 23 -52.59 38.10 6.86
C PHE A 23 -51.99 39.17 7.81
N ILE A 24 -52.84 39.75 8.65
CA ILE A 24 -52.41 40.63 9.73
C ILE A 24 -52.01 39.76 10.92
N ALA A 25 -50.71 39.74 11.24
CA ALA A 25 -50.23 39.04 12.42
C ALA A 25 -50.93 39.58 13.68
N PRO A 26 -51.42 38.70 14.58
CA PRO A 26 -52.11 39.13 15.79
C PRO A 26 -51.16 39.94 16.70
N LYS A 27 -51.74 40.89 17.44
CA LYS A 27 -50.99 41.68 18.43
C LYS A 27 -50.40 40.76 19.50
N GLU A 28 -49.15 41.00 19.86
CA GLU A 28 -48.45 40.23 20.88
C GLU A 28 -49.07 40.49 22.26
N ILE A 29 -49.55 39.43 22.92
CA ILE A 29 -50.05 39.48 24.29
C ILE A 29 -49.14 38.58 25.13
N VAL A 30 -48.33 39.18 26.00
CA VAL A 30 -47.41 38.46 26.89
C VAL A 30 -48.11 38.12 28.20
N ALA A 31 -48.13 36.83 28.53
CA ALA A 31 -48.71 36.37 29.80
C ALA A 31 -47.87 36.85 31.01
N PRO A 32 -48.46 37.52 32.01
CA PRO A 32 -47.70 37.96 33.18
C PRO A 32 -47.28 36.75 34.03
N GLN A 33 -45.98 36.64 34.31
CA GLN A 33 -45.47 35.61 35.22
C GLN A 33 -45.63 36.06 36.68
N LYS A 34 -46.26 35.22 37.50
CA LYS A 34 -46.41 35.43 38.94
C LYS A 34 -45.19 34.96 39.77
N SER A 35 -44.14 34.49 39.10
CA SER A 35 -42.91 34.04 39.76
C SER A 35 -42.15 35.22 40.34
N THR A 36 -41.75 35.11 41.60
CA THR A 36 -40.89 36.10 42.28
C THR A 36 -39.41 35.90 41.96
N LYS A 37 -39.04 34.80 41.31
CA LYS A 37 -37.65 34.48 40.98
C LYS A 37 -37.16 35.37 39.84
N LYS A 38 -36.06 36.07 40.08
CA LYS A 38 -35.35 36.92 39.10
C LYS A 38 -34.10 36.24 38.55
N ASP A 39 -33.61 35.21 39.25
CA ASP A 39 -32.45 34.45 38.83
C ASP A 39 -32.81 33.53 37.66
N GLY A 40 -32.04 33.59 36.58
CA GLY A 40 -32.20 32.74 35.38
C GLY A 40 -31.80 31.27 35.59
N VAL A 41 -31.64 30.83 36.85
CA VAL A 41 -31.17 29.49 37.17
C VAL A 41 -32.36 28.53 37.21
N PRO A 42 -32.36 27.46 36.39
CA PRO A 42 -33.45 26.49 36.38
C PRO A 42 -33.46 25.67 37.69
N PRO A 43 -34.57 25.63 38.44
CA PRO A 43 -34.59 25.09 39.81
C PRO A 43 -34.52 23.56 39.90
N LYS A 44 -34.71 22.82 38.79
CA LYS A 44 -34.80 21.33 38.79
C LYS A 44 -34.05 20.67 37.62
N ALA A 45 -33.10 21.37 37.00
CA ALA A 45 -32.35 20.85 35.85
C ALA A 45 -31.08 20.10 36.28
N ASP A 46 -31.23 19.05 37.09
CA ASP A 46 -30.11 18.20 37.50
C ASP A 46 -29.89 17.07 36.46
N PRO A 47 -28.75 17.04 35.74
CA PRO A 47 -28.47 16.04 34.72
C PRO A 47 -28.34 14.62 35.29
N SER A 48 -28.04 14.47 36.58
CA SER A 48 -27.93 13.17 37.26
C SER A 48 -29.28 12.46 37.40
N LYS A 49 -30.38 13.20 37.35
CA LYS A 49 -31.75 12.66 37.39
C LYS A 49 -32.22 12.11 36.04
N SER A 50 -31.39 12.19 34.99
CA SER A 50 -31.73 11.57 33.73
C SER A 50 -31.78 10.04 33.90
N LYS A 51 -32.99 9.48 33.86
CA LYS A 51 -33.18 8.03 33.76
C LYS A 51 -32.58 7.60 32.43
N GLY A 52 -31.43 6.93 32.49
CA GLY A 52 -30.61 6.60 31.32
C GLY A 52 -31.46 6.08 30.16
N GLY A 53 -31.39 6.79 29.03
CA GLY A 53 -31.99 6.39 27.76
C GLY A 53 -33.51 6.49 27.70
N LYS A 54 -34.04 7.66 27.31
CA LYS A 54 -35.39 7.72 26.72
C LYS A 54 -35.42 6.82 25.47
N PRO A 55 -36.57 6.19 25.15
CA PRO A 55 -36.69 5.44 23.90
C PRO A 55 -36.30 6.33 22.73
N ARG A 56 -35.35 5.85 21.92
CA ARG A 56 -34.86 6.58 20.74
C ARG A 56 -35.50 5.95 19.52
N ALA A 57 -35.91 6.79 18.56
CA ALA A 57 -36.26 6.30 17.25
C ALA A 57 -35.10 5.50 16.65
N SER A 58 -35.40 4.46 15.89
CA SER A 58 -34.43 3.62 15.17
C SER A 58 -34.80 3.52 13.68
N GLY A 59 -33.86 3.04 12.86
CA GLY A 59 -34.08 2.84 11.42
C GLY A 59 -34.39 4.13 10.65
N ASN A 60 -35.31 4.05 9.69
CA ASN A 60 -35.67 5.16 8.80
C ASN A 60 -36.28 6.34 9.56
N GLU A 61 -37.06 6.04 10.60
CA GLU A 61 -37.68 7.06 11.47
C GLU A 61 -36.62 7.87 12.23
N ALA A 62 -35.53 7.23 12.65
CA ALA A 62 -34.38 7.93 13.22
C ALA A 62 -33.70 8.83 12.20
N GLY A 63 -33.56 8.36 10.95
CA GLY A 63 -32.98 9.13 9.86
C GLY A 63 -33.75 10.41 9.54
N ALA A 64 -35.09 10.32 9.45
CA ALA A 64 -35.96 11.47 9.20
C ALA A 64 -35.95 12.48 10.36
N LYS A 65 -35.87 12.00 11.61
CA LYS A 65 -35.81 12.84 12.81
C LYS A 65 -34.40 13.34 13.15
N PHE A 66 -33.36 12.84 12.47
CA PHE A 66 -31.99 13.21 12.75
C PHE A 66 -31.66 14.56 12.12
N SER A 67 -31.50 15.58 12.97
CA SER A 67 -30.97 16.88 12.54
C SER A 67 -29.45 16.80 12.34
N ASN A 68 -29.02 16.57 11.11
CA ASN A 68 -27.60 16.61 10.75
C ASN A 68 -27.04 18.05 10.85
N LYS A 69 -25.91 18.23 11.56
CA LYS A 69 -25.20 19.51 11.71
C LYS A 69 -23.88 19.59 10.93
N ASN A 70 -23.58 18.60 10.08
CA ASN A 70 -22.34 18.56 9.31
C ASN A 70 -22.18 19.76 8.36
N ARG A 71 -23.28 20.37 7.91
CA ARG A 71 -23.25 21.54 7.02
C ARG A 71 -22.65 22.78 7.70
N ASP A 72 -22.91 22.93 9.00
CA ASP A 72 -22.45 24.07 9.79
C ASP A 72 -21.09 23.80 10.46
N SER A 73 -20.62 22.55 10.41
CA SER A 73 -19.33 22.16 10.98
C SER A 73 -18.19 22.36 9.99
N ASN A 74 -17.09 22.94 10.46
CA ASN A 74 -15.88 23.03 9.67
C ASN A 74 -15.32 21.64 9.34
N GLY A 75 -14.87 21.46 8.10
CA GLY A 75 -14.23 20.23 7.65
C GLY A 75 -12.93 19.94 8.41
N PRO A 76 -12.53 18.66 8.54
CA PRO A 76 -11.29 18.31 9.22
C PRO A 76 -10.06 18.82 8.45
N SER A 77 -9.07 19.34 9.18
CA SER A 77 -7.82 19.92 8.66
C SER A 77 -6.99 18.95 7.78
N SER A 78 -7.16 17.64 8.00
CA SER A 78 -6.43 16.58 7.27
C SER A 78 -6.93 16.31 5.84
N THR A 79 -7.95 17.01 5.36
CA THR A 79 -8.50 16.81 4.00
C THR A 79 -7.73 17.55 2.91
N SER A 80 -6.80 18.43 3.30
CA SER A 80 -5.92 19.07 2.33
C SER A 80 -5.06 18.00 1.62
N ARG A 81 -5.13 17.97 0.29
CA ARG A 81 -4.28 17.08 -0.50
C ARG A 81 -2.83 17.50 -0.23
N LYS A 82 -2.03 16.56 0.26
CA LYS A 82 -0.61 16.80 0.52
C LYS A 82 0.06 17.19 -0.81
N ASN A 83 0.51 18.44 -0.91
CA ASN A 83 1.35 18.89 -2.02
C ASN A 83 2.57 17.94 -2.10
N GLY A 84 2.93 17.55 -3.32
CA GLY A 84 4.01 16.60 -3.57
C GLY A 84 5.29 16.96 -2.81
N LYS A 85 6.05 15.94 -2.38
CA LYS A 85 7.29 16.13 -1.61
C LYS A 85 8.17 17.20 -2.29
N ASP A 86 8.69 18.12 -1.49
CA ASP A 86 9.53 19.23 -1.95
C ASP A 86 10.67 18.75 -2.86
N LYS A 87 10.61 19.10 -4.16
CA LYS A 87 11.64 18.77 -5.16
C LYS A 87 12.96 19.52 -4.96
N LYS A 88 13.01 20.45 -3.99
CA LYS A 88 14.18 21.29 -3.67
C LYS A 88 15.45 20.48 -3.39
N PHE A 89 15.32 19.24 -2.94
CA PHE A 89 16.45 18.37 -2.58
C PHE A 89 16.61 17.14 -3.47
N ASP A 90 15.99 17.12 -4.66
CA ASP A 90 16.02 15.96 -5.55
C ASP A 90 17.41 15.72 -6.17
N ARG A 91 18.11 16.81 -6.51
CA ARG A 91 19.50 16.75 -7.02
C ARG A 91 20.54 16.43 -5.94
N HIS A 92 20.15 16.45 -4.67
CA HIS A 92 21.06 16.24 -3.55
C HIS A 92 20.98 14.79 -3.09
N SER A 93 22.04 14.01 -3.32
CA SER A 93 22.10 12.63 -2.88
C SER A 93 21.91 12.54 -1.36
N ARG A 94 20.94 11.73 -0.93
CA ARG A 94 20.66 11.48 0.49
C ARG A 94 21.47 10.32 1.06
N THR A 95 22.23 9.62 0.22
CA THR A 95 22.95 8.40 0.63
C THR A 95 24.18 8.72 1.49
N GLY A 96 24.66 9.97 1.46
CA GLY A 96 25.91 10.37 2.14
C GLY A 96 27.14 9.64 1.59
N LYS A 97 27.00 8.95 0.45
CA LYS A 97 28.07 8.23 -0.23
C LYS A 97 28.36 8.95 -1.53
N ASN A 98 29.60 9.38 -1.68
CA ASN A 98 30.14 9.88 -2.93
C ASN A 98 31.26 8.93 -3.34
N GLU A 99 31.32 8.59 -4.63
CA GLU A 99 32.46 7.85 -5.15
C GLU A 99 33.70 8.75 -5.16
N THR A 100 34.87 8.14 -4.97
CA THR A 100 36.15 8.86 -5.05
C THR A 100 36.62 8.91 -6.50
N ALA A 101 37.39 9.95 -6.85
CA ALA A 101 37.96 10.09 -8.20
C ALA A 101 38.74 8.83 -8.63
N LYS A 102 39.48 8.21 -7.70
CA LYS A 102 40.18 6.94 -7.94
C LYS A 102 39.23 5.80 -8.29
N SER A 103 38.09 5.67 -7.59
CA SER A 103 37.11 4.63 -7.90
C SER A 103 36.45 4.85 -9.26
N GLN A 104 36.29 6.09 -9.70
CA GLN A 104 35.74 6.40 -11.01
C GLN A 104 36.75 6.12 -12.11
N LYS A 105 38.01 6.55 -11.93
CA LYS A 105 39.12 6.29 -12.85
C LYS A 105 39.32 4.79 -13.08
N ASN A 106 39.31 3.99 -12.03
CA ASN A 106 39.44 2.53 -12.16
C ASN A 106 38.23 1.86 -12.84
N LYS A 107 37.03 2.47 -12.80
CA LYS A 107 35.82 1.91 -13.41
C LYS A 107 35.64 2.31 -14.86
N LEU A 108 35.99 3.56 -15.21
CA LEU A 108 35.82 4.11 -16.55
C LEU A 108 37.11 4.04 -17.38
N GLY A 109 38.27 3.82 -16.75
CA GLY A 109 39.57 3.88 -17.41
C GLY A 109 40.05 5.31 -17.66
N ASP A 110 41.28 5.43 -18.16
CA ASP A 110 41.80 6.67 -18.74
C ASP A 110 41.65 6.60 -20.27
N GLU A 111 41.05 7.65 -20.85
CA GLU A 111 40.78 7.71 -22.30
C GLU A 111 42.04 7.54 -23.15
N ALA A 112 43.18 8.06 -22.69
CA ALA A 112 44.45 7.96 -23.41
C ALA A 112 45.04 6.54 -23.38
N GLU A 113 44.93 5.84 -22.24
CA GLU A 113 45.42 4.47 -22.11
C GLU A 113 44.51 3.51 -22.91
N SER A 114 43.19 3.70 -22.86
CA SER A 114 42.23 2.90 -23.62
C SER A 114 42.34 3.04 -25.14
N GLN A 115 42.79 4.20 -25.65
CA GLN A 115 43.02 4.37 -27.09
C GLN A 115 44.25 3.61 -27.58
N ILE A 116 45.29 3.53 -26.75
CA ILE A 116 46.52 2.80 -27.08
C ILE A 116 46.23 1.30 -27.05
N GLU A 117 45.64 0.81 -25.96
CA GLU A 117 45.26 -0.60 -25.80
C GLU A 117 44.27 -1.04 -26.89
N GLY A 118 43.29 -0.21 -27.23
CA GLY A 118 42.35 -0.52 -28.31
C GLY A 118 42.98 -0.51 -29.71
N ALA A 119 44.05 0.26 -29.94
CA ALA A 119 44.79 0.21 -31.19
C ALA A 119 45.67 -1.05 -31.27
N GLU A 120 46.33 -1.39 -30.17
CA GLU A 120 47.14 -2.62 -30.06
C GLU A 120 46.26 -3.88 -30.21
N ASP A 121 45.09 -3.94 -29.57
CA ASP A 121 44.13 -5.04 -29.74
C ASP A 121 43.61 -5.13 -31.18
N ALA A 122 43.33 -3.99 -31.83
CA ALA A 122 42.90 -3.99 -33.23
C ALA A 122 44.01 -4.48 -34.18
N GLU A 123 45.27 -4.12 -33.92
CA GLU A 123 46.41 -4.64 -34.67
C GLU A 123 46.58 -6.15 -34.45
N ILE A 124 46.42 -6.62 -33.22
CA ILE A 124 46.45 -8.05 -32.88
C ILE A 124 45.32 -8.80 -33.60
N GLU A 125 44.07 -8.32 -33.52
CA GLU A 125 42.92 -8.91 -34.23
C GLU A 125 43.17 -8.96 -35.74
N ILE A 126 43.75 -7.92 -36.34
CA ILE A 126 44.09 -7.93 -37.78
C ILE A 126 45.14 -9.00 -38.08
N THR A 127 46.14 -9.18 -37.23
CA THR A 127 47.17 -10.21 -37.42
C THR A 127 46.65 -11.62 -37.14
N GLU A 128 45.80 -11.81 -36.13
CA GLU A 128 45.15 -13.11 -35.85
C GLU A 128 44.22 -13.49 -36.99
N ASN A 129 43.42 -12.54 -37.49
CA ASN A 129 42.52 -12.78 -38.62
C ASN A 129 43.30 -13.02 -39.93
N ALA A 130 44.44 -12.34 -40.14
CA ALA A 130 45.32 -12.61 -41.27
C ALA A 130 46.03 -13.98 -41.17
N ASN A 131 46.31 -14.46 -39.96
CA ASN A 131 46.85 -15.80 -39.72
C ASN A 131 45.76 -16.89 -39.83
N GLU A 132 44.51 -16.59 -39.47
CA GLU A 132 43.36 -17.47 -39.72
C GLU A 132 43.07 -17.60 -41.23
N ASP A 133 43.23 -16.53 -42.01
CA ASP A 133 43.17 -16.57 -43.48
C ASP A 133 44.32 -17.39 -44.12
N GLU A 134 45.46 -17.58 -43.43
CA GLU A 134 46.54 -18.47 -43.87
C GLU A 134 46.32 -19.95 -43.44
N GLU A 135 45.42 -20.23 -42.49
CA GLU A 135 45.03 -21.60 -42.10
C GLU A 135 43.76 -22.13 -42.79
N GLU A 136 43.11 -21.33 -43.65
CA GLU A 136 41.95 -21.74 -44.47
C GLU A 136 42.29 -22.51 -45.78
N GLU A 137 43.41 -23.23 -45.84
CA GLU A 137 43.67 -24.23 -46.92
C GLU A 137 43.91 -25.65 -46.41
N SER A 138 43.13 -26.10 -45.43
CA SER A 138 42.81 -27.53 -45.31
C SER A 138 41.30 -27.77 -45.24
N LYS A 139 40.64 -27.55 -46.39
CA LYS A 139 39.25 -27.96 -46.60
C LYS A 139 39.07 -29.42 -46.09
N PRO A 140 38.09 -29.72 -45.23
CA PRO A 140 37.85 -31.09 -44.82
C PRO A 140 37.53 -31.90 -46.08
N VAL A 141 38.22 -33.01 -46.28
CA VAL A 141 37.97 -33.92 -47.40
C VAL A 141 36.51 -34.37 -47.33
N LEU A 142 35.66 -33.76 -48.16
CA LEU A 142 34.24 -34.11 -48.26
C LEU A 142 34.17 -35.51 -48.85
N ARG A 143 33.84 -36.51 -48.03
CA ARG A 143 33.53 -37.86 -48.51
C ARG A 143 32.39 -37.76 -49.53
N SER A 144 32.59 -38.38 -50.69
CA SER A 144 31.57 -38.39 -51.73
C SER A 144 30.36 -39.22 -51.28
N ALA A 145 29.16 -38.90 -51.77
CA ALA A 145 27.98 -39.72 -51.50
C ALA A 145 28.18 -41.19 -51.91
N ALA A 146 29.02 -41.44 -52.92
CA ALA A 146 29.40 -42.78 -53.35
C ALA A 146 30.14 -43.54 -52.24
N ASP A 147 31.11 -42.91 -51.56
CA ASP A 147 31.83 -43.54 -50.46
C ASP A 147 30.89 -43.95 -49.32
N PHE A 148 29.90 -43.10 -49.01
CA PHE A 148 28.89 -43.38 -47.97
C PHE A 148 28.00 -44.58 -48.35
N PHE A 149 27.57 -44.68 -49.61
CA PHE A 149 26.79 -45.83 -50.06
C PHE A 149 27.61 -47.13 -50.10
N SER A 150 28.89 -47.10 -50.46
CA SER A 150 29.75 -48.27 -50.37
C SER A 150 30.00 -48.71 -48.93
N GLU A 151 30.10 -47.78 -47.98
CA GLU A 151 30.22 -48.10 -46.56
C GLU A 151 28.94 -48.80 -46.05
N LEU A 152 27.75 -48.28 -46.38
CA LEU A 152 26.47 -48.91 -46.05
C LEU A 152 26.33 -50.33 -46.63
N GLN A 153 26.69 -50.50 -47.90
CA GLN A 153 26.63 -51.81 -48.55
C GLN A 153 27.57 -52.82 -47.86
N ASN A 154 28.76 -52.38 -47.46
CA ASN A 154 29.69 -53.22 -46.70
C ASN A 154 29.17 -53.55 -45.28
N PHE A 155 28.43 -52.65 -44.64
CA PHE A 155 27.78 -52.92 -43.35
C PHE A 155 26.58 -53.87 -43.47
N GLU A 156 25.81 -53.83 -44.54
CA GLU A 156 24.65 -54.72 -44.76
C GLU A 156 25.06 -56.14 -45.14
N PHE A 157 26.08 -56.29 -45.99
CA PHE A 157 26.59 -57.61 -46.37
C PHE A 157 27.23 -58.36 -45.19
N ASN A 158 27.80 -57.63 -44.21
CA ASN A 158 28.37 -58.21 -43.00
C ASN A 158 27.33 -58.52 -41.90
N LYS A 159 26.08 -58.05 -42.03
CA LYS A 159 24.99 -58.32 -41.05
C LYS A 159 24.24 -59.63 -41.29
N SER A 160 24.32 -60.22 -42.48
CA SER A 160 23.53 -61.42 -42.82
C SER A 160 24.25 -62.76 -42.61
N LYS A 161 25.45 -62.77 -42.03
CA LYS A 161 26.16 -64.01 -41.67
C LYS A 161 26.83 -63.90 -40.30
N LYS A 162 26.01 -63.89 -39.24
CA LYS A 162 26.41 -64.57 -38.01
C LYS A 162 25.27 -65.40 -37.45
N ALA A 163 25.55 -66.70 -37.47
CA ALA A 163 24.77 -67.78 -36.93
C ALA A 163 24.42 -67.58 -35.45
N VAL A 164 23.30 -68.19 -35.10
CA VAL A 164 22.77 -68.46 -33.77
C VAL A 164 23.86 -68.95 -32.80
N SER A 165 24.03 -68.30 -31.65
CA SER A 165 24.39 -68.98 -30.39
C SER A 165 24.08 -68.14 -29.14
N SER A 166 23.31 -68.79 -28.26
CA SER A 166 23.09 -68.66 -26.80
C SER A 166 23.12 -67.31 -26.09
N ALA A 167 22.04 -67.10 -25.34
CA ALA A 167 21.86 -66.11 -24.31
C ALA A 167 22.87 -66.22 -23.16
N SER A 168 23.36 -65.07 -22.71
CA SER A 168 23.93 -64.84 -21.39
C SER A 168 23.76 -63.36 -21.03
N GLU A 169 23.10 -63.14 -19.90
CA GLU A 169 23.06 -61.95 -19.02
C GLU A 169 23.26 -60.56 -19.63
N ILE A 170 22.18 -59.78 -19.59
CA ILE A 170 22.20 -58.33 -19.80
C ILE A 170 22.64 -57.70 -18.49
N ASP A 171 23.83 -57.08 -18.48
CA ASP A 171 24.25 -56.18 -17.40
C ASP A 171 23.32 -54.95 -17.35
N GLU A 172 22.79 -54.65 -16.17
CA GLU A 172 21.86 -53.55 -15.88
C GLU A 172 22.46 -52.13 -16.03
N SER A 173 23.69 -52.02 -16.57
CA SER A 173 24.43 -50.77 -16.74
C SER A 173 24.25 -50.10 -18.13
N SER A 174 23.44 -50.68 -19.02
CA SER A 174 23.24 -50.19 -20.40
C SER A 174 21.86 -49.60 -20.70
N ILE A 175 21.07 -49.25 -19.67
CA ILE A 175 19.84 -48.47 -19.87
C ILE A 175 20.22 -46.99 -20.04
N VAL A 176 20.42 -46.59 -21.29
CA VAL A 176 20.57 -45.18 -21.68
C VAL A 176 19.20 -44.50 -21.54
N VAL A 177 18.92 -43.94 -20.37
CA VAL A 177 17.81 -43.00 -20.18
C VAL A 177 18.15 -41.71 -20.91
N LYS A 178 17.35 -41.33 -21.91
CA LYS A 178 17.42 -39.99 -22.50
C LYS A 178 17.11 -38.96 -21.42
N VAL A 179 18.15 -38.35 -20.87
CA VAL A 179 18.03 -37.14 -20.06
C VAL A 179 17.79 -35.99 -21.03
N VAL A 180 16.57 -35.45 -21.02
CA VAL A 180 16.28 -34.17 -21.66
C VAL A 180 16.81 -33.10 -20.71
N GLU A 181 17.95 -32.51 -21.06
CA GLU A 181 18.52 -31.39 -20.33
C GLU A 181 17.67 -30.14 -20.61
N ASP A 182 17.04 -29.59 -19.57
CA ASP A 182 16.36 -28.31 -19.63
C ASP A 182 17.41 -27.20 -19.78
N PHE A 183 17.55 -26.67 -21.00
CA PHE A 183 18.61 -25.72 -21.39
C PHE A 183 18.55 -24.36 -20.66
N ILE A 184 17.51 -24.08 -19.85
CA ILE A 184 17.44 -22.90 -18.97
C ILE A 184 16.68 -23.27 -17.68
N PRO A 185 17.27 -23.13 -16.48
CA PRO A 185 16.51 -23.30 -15.25
C PRO A 185 15.50 -22.16 -15.08
N ALA A 186 14.22 -22.50 -14.86
CA ALA A 186 13.17 -21.51 -14.61
C ALA A 186 13.48 -20.72 -13.31
N SER A 187 13.86 -19.45 -13.45
CA SER A 187 14.39 -18.64 -12.34
C SER A 187 13.36 -18.10 -11.35
N VAL A 188 12.08 -18.47 -11.46
CA VAL A 188 11.02 -17.92 -10.59
C VAL A 188 9.97 -18.97 -10.21
N GLU A 189 10.22 -19.65 -9.09
CA GLU A 189 9.20 -20.43 -8.41
C GLU A 189 8.21 -19.49 -7.67
N LYS A 190 6.96 -19.49 -8.11
CA LYS A 190 5.88 -18.79 -7.41
C LYS A 190 5.51 -19.57 -6.15
N LYS A 191 5.97 -19.11 -4.98
CA LYS A 191 5.55 -19.61 -3.67
C LYS A 191 4.04 -19.47 -3.48
N VAL A 192 3.32 -20.58 -3.63
CA VAL A 192 1.90 -20.67 -3.25
C VAL A 192 1.81 -20.59 -1.73
N LYS A 193 1.37 -19.45 -1.21
CA LYS A 193 1.08 -19.29 0.23
C LYS A 193 -0.22 -20.02 0.55
N SER A 194 -0.14 -21.30 0.93
CA SER A 194 -1.28 -22.01 1.50
C SER A 194 -1.62 -21.40 2.86
N LYS A 195 -2.85 -20.89 3.00
CA LYS A 195 -3.40 -20.45 4.29
C LYS A 195 -3.74 -21.70 5.10
N THR A 196 -2.98 -21.95 6.17
CA THR A 196 -3.31 -22.99 7.16
C THR A 196 -4.61 -22.61 7.88
N LEU A 197 -5.64 -23.45 7.74
CA LEU A 197 -6.89 -23.29 8.47
C LEU A 197 -6.64 -23.59 9.95
N LYS A 198 -6.88 -22.60 10.82
CA LYS A 198 -6.75 -22.75 12.27
C LYS A 198 -7.81 -23.73 12.77
N GLN A 199 -7.37 -24.90 13.20
CA GLN A 199 -8.23 -25.87 13.88
C GLN A 199 -8.52 -25.41 15.30
N LYS A 200 -9.79 -25.50 15.72
CA LYS A 200 -10.20 -25.15 17.09
C LYS A 200 -9.78 -26.29 18.02
N GLN A 201 -8.84 -26.01 18.91
CA GLN A 201 -8.44 -26.94 19.96
C GLN A 201 -9.37 -26.70 21.16
N PHE A 202 -10.24 -27.66 21.47
CA PHE A 202 -11.10 -27.61 22.64
C PHE A 202 -10.33 -28.18 23.83
N VAL A 203 -10.03 -27.32 24.81
CA VAL A 203 -9.42 -27.73 26.08
C VAL A 203 -10.57 -28.05 27.05
N PRO A 204 -10.69 -29.30 27.55
CA PRO A 204 -11.69 -29.62 28.56
C PRO A 204 -11.27 -29.02 29.90
N ALA A 205 -11.97 -27.97 30.34
CA ALA A 205 -11.80 -27.41 31.67
C ALA A 205 -12.76 -28.10 32.64
N ASN A 206 -12.21 -28.83 33.62
CA ASN A 206 -12.96 -29.31 34.76
C ASN A 206 -13.12 -28.15 35.75
N ILE A 207 -14.32 -27.56 35.79
CA ILE A 207 -14.65 -26.45 36.69
C ILE A 207 -15.29 -27.02 37.95
N THR A 208 -14.53 -27.08 39.04
CA THR A 208 -15.06 -27.26 40.40
C THR A 208 -15.26 -25.89 41.04
N MET A 209 -16.51 -25.48 41.27
CA MET A 209 -16.85 -24.24 41.96
C MET A 209 -16.81 -24.48 43.48
N SER A 210 -15.77 -24.00 44.16
CA SER A 210 -15.79 -23.84 45.61
C SER A 210 -16.46 -22.51 45.95
N SER A 211 -17.56 -22.57 46.70
CA SER A 211 -18.27 -21.39 47.22
C SER A 211 -17.49 -20.75 48.36
N GLY A 212 -16.63 -19.80 48.01
CA GLY A 212 -15.90 -18.95 48.95
C GLY A 212 -15.49 -17.67 48.23
N PHE A 213 -16.34 -16.65 48.32
CA PHE A 213 -16.22 -15.41 47.54
C PHE A 213 -15.26 -14.43 48.23
N GLU A 214 -13.96 -14.56 47.98
CA GLU A 214 -13.03 -13.44 48.13
C GLU A 214 -12.83 -12.81 46.76
N ARG A 215 -13.18 -11.53 46.66
CA ARG A 215 -13.09 -10.75 45.42
C ARG A 215 -11.61 -10.42 45.20
N PRO A 216 -10.91 -10.96 44.18
CA PRO A 216 -9.54 -10.56 43.95
C PRO A 216 -9.51 -9.09 43.52
N GLU A 217 -8.70 -8.30 44.22
CA GLU A 217 -8.41 -6.93 43.82
C GLU A 217 -7.85 -6.95 42.39
N ARG A 218 -8.45 -6.09 41.55
CA ARG A 218 -8.13 -5.98 40.14
C ARG A 218 -6.66 -5.55 40.02
N PRO A 219 -5.78 -6.29 39.33
CA PRO A 219 -4.42 -5.82 39.13
C PRO A 219 -4.47 -4.49 38.36
N GLU A 220 -3.79 -3.48 38.89
CA GLU A 220 -3.58 -2.22 38.21
C GLU A 220 -3.06 -2.49 36.80
N ARG A 221 -3.67 -1.83 35.83
CA ARG A 221 -3.44 -2.03 34.41
C ARG A 221 -2.09 -1.43 34.05
N SER A 222 -1.01 -2.12 34.39
CA SER A 222 0.35 -1.79 33.99
C SER A 222 0.52 -2.00 32.47
N ASP A 223 1.11 -0.98 31.85
CA ASP A 223 1.97 -1.06 30.68
C ASP A 223 1.44 -1.77 29.42
N PHE A 224 0.44 -1.16 28.78
CA PHE A 224 0.28 -1.31 27.33
C PHE A 224 1.00 -0.16 26.59
N LYS A 225 2.34 -0.11 26.74
CA LYS A 225 3.20 0.66 25.83
C LYS A 225 3.22 -0.05 24.48
N LYS A 226 2.48 0.56 23.57
CA LYS A 226 2.47 0.30 22.13
C LYS A 226 3.92 0.34 21.60
N ASN A 227 4.46 -0.81 21.24
CA ASN A 227 5.66 -0.94 20.43
C ASN A 227 5.43 -0.25 19.08
N GLY A 228 5.82 1.02 19.01
CA GLY A 228 6.07 1.74 17.77
C GLY A 228 7.45 1.38 17.28
N ARG A 229 7.51 0.68 16.14
CA ARG A 229 8.73 0.51 15.34
C ARG A 229 9.28 1.89 14.97
N ASN A 230 10.45 2.22 15.51
CA ASN A 230 11.51 3.01 14.88
C ASN A 230 12.78 2.58 15.63
N GLY A 231 13.70 1.86 14.98
CA GLY A 231 14.61 2.50 14.04
C GLY A 231 15.77 3.04 14.86
N GLY A 232 16.79 2.21 15.05
CA GLY A 232 17.92 2.52 15.91
C GLY A 232 18.58 3.85 15.54
N ASN A 233 19.04 4.56 16.57
CA ASN A 233 20.21 5.39 16.42
C ASN A 233 21.03 5.41 17.69
N LYS A 234 22.32 5.29 17.45
CA LYS A 234 23.40 5.17 18.41
C LYS A 234 23.54 6.47 19.20
N LYS A 235 23.93 6.29 20.46
CA LYS A 235 24.65 7.21 21.36
C LYS A 235 25.21 8.45 20.65
N PHE A 236 24.66 9.62 20.94
CA PHE A 236 25.37 10.88 20.81
C PHE A 236 25.22 11.68 22.10
N GLN A 237 26.36 11.90 22.75
CA GLN A 237 26.52 12.78 23.90
C GLN A 237 26.30 14.23 23.45
N GLY A 238 25.44 14.95 24.16
CA GLY A 238 25.21 16.37 23.93
C GLY A 238 23.97 16.85 24.66
N LYS A 239 24.14 17.38 25.89
CA LYS A 239 23.06 17.98 26.68
C LYS A 239 22.51 19.23 25.97
N PRO A 240 21.21 19.32 25.63
CA PRO A 240 20.61 20.61 25.30
C PRO A 240 20.33 21.41 26.59
N LYS A 241 20.73 22.68 26.59
CA LYS A 241 20.48 23.65 27.66
C LYS A 241 18.96 23.89 27.81
N SER A 242 18.47 23.88 29.05
CA SER A 242 17.09 24.18 29.41
C SER A 242 16.76 25.65 29.14
N SER A 243 15.84 25.92 28.21
CA SER A 243 15.16 27.21 28.10
C SER A 243 14.13 27.32 29.23
N LYS A 244 14.32 28.29 30.13
CA LYS A 244 13.37 28.60 31.21
C LYS A 244 12.04 29.08 30.63
N PRO A 245 10.87 28.76 31.24
CA PRO A 245 9.61 29.37 30.88
C PRO A 245 9.58 30.84 31.36
N VAL A 246 9.10 31.72 30.48
CA VAL A 246 8.81 33.12 30.80
C VAL A 246 7.60 33.15 31.73
N VAL A 247 7.85 33.40 33.01
CA VAL A 247 6.81 33.76 33.98
C VAL A 247 6.57 35.26 33.83
N ASN A 248 5.40 35.64 33.31
CA ASN A 248 4.93 37.03 33.34
C ASN A 248 4.67 37.42 34.80
N GLN A 249 5.67 38.00 35.45
CA GLN A 249 5.50 38.67 36.73
C GLN A 249 4.89 40.07 36.46
N LEU A 250 3.66 40.26 36.93
CA LEU A 250 3.04 41.58 37.05
C LEU A 250 3.90 42.41 38.01
N ASN A 251 4.53 43.47 37.50
CA ASN A 251 5.31 44.41 38.29
C ASN A 251 4.70 45.82 38.16
N ASP A 252 4.81 46.61 39.23
CA ASP A 252 4.27 47.98 39.41
C ASP A 252 4.74 49.03 38.40
N LYS A 253 5.50 48.63 37.38
CA LYS A 253 5.93 49.46 36.26
C LYS A 253 4.94 49.46 35.09
N ASN A 254 3.93 48.58 35.11
CA ASN A 254 2.91 48.46 34.06
C ASN A 254 1.50 48.91 34.50
N PHE A 255 1.37 49.55 35.67
CA PHE A 255 0.14 50.22 36.08
C PHE A 255 0.37 51.74 36.07
N PRO A 256 -0.32 52.51 35.21
CA PRO A 256 -0.44 53.94 35.42
C PRO A 256 -1.34 54.15 36.64
N ALA A 257 -0.82 54.82 37.67
CA ALA A 257 -1.58 55.15 38.86
C ALA A 257 -2.82 55.99 38.51
N LEU A 258 -4.00 55.49 38.90
CA LEU A 258 -5.27 56.21 39.06
C LEU A 258 -6.02 55.60 40.25
#